data_AF-A0A086FC47-F1
#
_entry.id   AF-A0A086FC47-F1
#
_cell.length_a   1.000
_cell.length_b   1.000
_cell.length_c   1.000
_cell.angle_alpha   90.00
_cell.angle_beta   90.00
_cell.angle_gamma   90.00
#
_symmetry.space_group_name_H-M   'P 1'
#
loop_
_entity.id
_entity.type
_entity.pdbx_description
1 polymer ?
#
loop_
_entity_poly.entity_id
_entity_poly.type
_entity_poly.pdbx_seq_one_letter_code
_entity_poly.pdbx_strand_id
1 'polypeptide(L)'
;MPVARIIASYSENENDTITLLCGVDAENQIRQGEWFGVVKNDDGRGDESNYPFTLHIDYQKDVFYLDYGYDDADARQLQKTDISARPLAEKGFFTVFDEEEGEEFSYRINSIHLYD
;
A
#
# COMPACT_ATOMS: atom_id res chain seq x y z
N MET A 1 2.08 15.15 -15.23
CA MET A 1 2.59 14.82 -13.87
C MET A 1 2.03 13.46 -13.57
N PRO A 2 2.84 12.41 -13.60
CA PRO A 2 2.30 11.08 -13.76
C PRO A 2 1.64 10.57 -12.49
N VAL A 3 0.49 9.93 -12.68
CA VAL A 3 -0.08 9.02 -11.69
C VAL A 3 0.54 7.66 -11.94
N ALA A 4 1.03 7.01 -10.91
CA ALA A 4 1.52 5.64 -10.97
C ALA A 4 0.44 4.67 -10.50
N ARG A 5 0.24 3.58 -11.23
CA ARG A 5 -0.37 2.36 -10.71
C ARG A 5 0.74 1.39 -10.32
N ILE A 6 0.81 1.07 -9.05
CA ILE A 6 1.74 0.08 -8.48
C ILE A 6 0.93 -1.18 -8.20
N ILE A 7 1.46 -2.33 -8.60
CA ILE A 7 0.94 -3.64 -8.19
C ILE A 7 2.06 -4.36 -7.47
N ALA A 8 1.81 -4.76 -6.23
CA ALA A 8 2.74 -5.52 -5.41
C ALA A 8 2.05 -6.79 -4.89
N SER A 9 2.81 -7.86 -4.71
CA SER A 9 2.30 -9.11 -4.13
C SER A 9 2.95 -9.36 -2.78
N TYR A 10 2.19 -9.94 -1.87
CA TYR A 10 2.71 -10.39 -0.59
C TYR A 10 3.77 -11.48 -0.81
N SER A 11 4.85 -11.44 -0.03
CA SER A 11 6.00 -12.31 -0.22
C SER A 11 5.73 -13.77 0.14
N GLU A 12 4.77 -14.04 1.03
CA GLU A 12 4.46 -15.42 1.45
C GLU A 12 3.29 -16.03 0.67
N ASN A 13 2.43 -15.20 0.06
CA ASN A 13 1.35 -15.62 -0.82
C ASN A 13 1.23 -14.66 -2.00
N GLU A 14 1.72 -15.06 -3.18
CA GLU A 14 1.73 -14.19 -4.36
C GLU A 14 0.32 -13.86 -4.91
N ASN A 15 -0.72 -14.58 -4.46
CA ASN A 15 -2.11 -14.28 -4.82
C ASN A 15 -2.67 -13.07 -4.04
N ASP A 16 -2.08 -12.77 -2.88
CA ASP A 16 -2.43 -11.58 -2.10
C ASP A 16 -1.68 -10.38 -2.69
N THR A 17 -2.42 -9.33 -3.04
CA THR A 17 -1.85 -8.20 -3.76
C THR A 17 -2.30 -6.86 -3.22
N ILE A 18 -1.40 -5.87 -3.27
CA ILE A 18 -1.72 -4.46 -3.12
C ILE A 18 -1.70 -3.81 -4.49
N THR A 19 -2.78 -3.13 -4.85
CA THR A 19 -2.81 -2.19 -5.96
C THR A 19 -2.93 -0.78 -5.43
N LEU A 20 -2.01 0.11 -5.79
CA LEU A 20 -1.97 1.52 -5.35
C LEU A 20 -1.97 2.46 -6.55
N LEU A 21 -2.78 3.51 -6.48
CA LEU A 21 -2.83 4.61 -7.43
C LEU A 21 -2.38 5.90 -6.73
N CYS A 22 -1.17 6.36 -7.04
CA CYS A 22 -0.58 7.52 -6.38
C CYS A 22 0.15 8.45 -7.34
N GLY A 23 0.20 9.74 -7.03
CA GLY A 23 1.06 10.68 -7.74
C GLY A 23 2.52 10.45 -7.37
N VAL A 24 3.40 10.48 -8.38
CA VAL A 24 4.85 10.37 -8.19
C VAL A 24 5.57 11.60 -8.73
N ASP A 25 6.77 11.88 -8.20
CA ASP A 25 7.65 12.93 -8.71
C ASP A 25 8.63 12.42 -9.78
N ALA A 26 9.58 13.26 -10.18
CA ALA A 26 10.55 12.93 -11.24
C ALA A 26 11.56 11.85 -10.81
N GLU A 27 11.69 11.63 -9.50
CA GLU A 27 12.56 10.65 -8.87
C GLU A 27 11.82 9.34 -8.54
N ASN A 28 10.58 9.17 -9.00
CA ASN A 28 9.68 8.05 -8.64
C ASN A 28 9.37 7.96 -7.14
N GLN A 29 9.46 9.06 -6.40
CA GLN A 29 8.98 9.10 -5.04
C GLN A 29 7.48 9.38 -5.00
N ILE A 30 6.78 8.72 -4.06
CA ILE A 30 5.37 8.99 -3.82
C ILE A 30 5.23 10.41 -3.29
N ARG A 31 4.27 11.17 -3.80
CA ARG A 31 4.08 12.55 -3.36
C ARG A 31 3.30 12.63 -2.05
N GLN A 32 3.55 13.69 -1.28
CA GLN A 32 2.73 14.10 -0.14
C GLN A 32 1.24 14.11 -0.53
N GLY A 33 0.39 13.54 0.33
CA GLY A 33 -1.06 13.57 0.16
C GLY A 33 -1.74 12.26 0.57
N GLU A 34 -2.96 12.10 0.09
CA GLU A 34 -3.79 10.91 0.27
C GLU A 34 -3.97 10.24 -1.09
N TRP A 35 -3.73 8.92 -1.14
CA TRP A 35 -3.78 8.12 -2.37
C TRP A 35 -4.65 6.89 -2.17
N PHE A 36 -5.21 6.33 -3.24
CA PHE A 36 -6.15 5.21 -3.14
C PHE A 36 -5.47 3.89 -3.47
N GLY A 37 -5.78 2.86 -2.70
CA GLY A 37 -5.38 1.50 -3.02
C GLY A 37 -6.40 0.47 -2.61
N VAL A 38 -6.11 -0.77 -2.95
CA VAL A 38 -6.89 -1.94 -2.56
C VAL A 38 -5.93 -3.08 -2.24
N VAL A 39 -6.17 -3.73 -1.11
CA VAL A 39 -5.61 -5.05 -0.79
C VAL A 39 -6.58 -6.09 -1.31
N LYS A 40 -6.09 -7.05 -2.10
CA LYS A 40 -6.80 -8.27 -2.43
C LYS A 40 -6.20 -9.40 -1.62
N ASN A 41 -7.03 -10.09 -0.84
CA ASN A 41 -6.68 -11.35 -0.19
C ASN A 41 -7.38 -12.48 -0.93
N ASP A 42 -6.61 -13.49 -1.34
CA ASP A 42 -7.08 -14.70 -1.99
C ASP A 42 -6.57 -15.91 -1.19
N ASP A 43 -7.45 -16.42 -0.33
CA ASP A 43 -7.17 -17.57 0.54
C ASP A 43 -7.13 -18.91 -0.22
N GLY A 44 -7.30 -18.89 -1.55
CA GLY A 44 -7.31 -20.07 -2.42
C GLY A 44 -8.54 -20.97 -2.24
N ARG A 45 -9.53 -20.57 -1.43
CA ARG A 45 -10.77 -21.32 -1.18
C ARG A 45 -11.99 -20.69 -1.84
N GLY A 46 -11.78 -19.63 -2.63
CA GLY A 46 -12.82 -18.94 -3.40
C GLY A 46 -13.48 -17.80 -2.64
N ASP A 47 -12.96 -17.41 -1.47
CA ASP A 47 -13.34 -16.19 -0.77
C ASP A 47 -12.32 -15.08 -1.10
N GLU A 48 -12.51 -14.43 -2.24
CA GLU A 48 -11.70 -13.28 -2.65
C GLU A 48 -12.27 -12.02 -2.00
N SER A 49 -11.55 -11.48 -1.02
CA SER A 49 -11.92 -10.22 -0.38
C SER A 49 -11.04 -9.08 -0.88
N ASN A 50 -11.69 -7.93 -1.16
CA ASN A 50 -11.01 -6.70 -1.59
C ASN A 50 -11.26 -5.61 -0.54
N TYR A 51 -10.18 -5.14 0.08
CA TYR A 51 -10.20 -4.14 1.14
C TYR A 51 -9.63 -2.82 0.60
N PRO A 52 -10.49 -1.83 0.28
CA PRO A 52 -10.02 -0.52 -0.15
C PRO A 52 -9.36 0.20 1.03
N PHE A 53 -8.32 0.98 0.73
CA PHE A 53 -7.64 1.83 1.70
C PHE A 53 -7.28 3.18 1.09
N THR A 54 -7.07 4.16 1.97
CA THR A 54 -6.33 5.39 1.64
C THR A 54 -4.91 5.32 2.20
N LEU A 55 -3.91 5.53 1.35
CA LEU A 55 -2.52 5.71 1.76
C LEU A 55 -2.30 7.18 2.13
N HIS A 56 -1.90 7.42 3.37
CA HIS A 56 -1.57 8.75 3.88
C HIS A 56 -0.06 8.94 3.88
N ILE A 57 0.42 9.98 3.18
CA ILE A 57 1.84 10.34 3.10
C ILE A 57 2.05 11.74 3.67
N ASP A 58 2.67 11.81 4.85
CA ASP A 58 3.10 13.06 5.47
C ASP A 58 4.60 13.07 5.81
N TYR A 59 5.41 13.54 4.87
CA TYR A 59 6.86 13.67 5.00
C TYR A 59 7.29 14.68 6.08
N GLN A 60 6.44 15.65 6.43
CA GLN A 60 6.79 16.63 7.47
C GLN A 60 6.69 16.02 8.87
N LYS A 61 5.82 15.02 9.03
CA LYS A 61 5.57 14.36 10.31
C LYS A 61 6.18 12.97 10.40
N ASP A 62 6.76 12.46 9.31
CA ASP A 62 7.27 11.09 9.19
C ASP A 62 6.15 10.06 9.43
N VAL A 63 5.00 10.31 8.80
CA VAL A 63 3.77 9.52 8.99
C VAL A 63 3.34 8.91 7.66
N PHE A 64 3.34 7.58 7.61
CA PHE A 64 3.00 6.79 6.43
C PHE A 64 2.14 5.59 6.85
N TYR A 65 0.86 5.57 6.45
CA TYR A 65 -0.04 4.48 6.83
C TYR A 65 -1.11 4.22 5.78
N LEU A 66 -1.56 2.97 5.71
CA LEU A 66 -2.79 2.55 5.05
C LEU A 66 -3.92 2.73 6.07
N ASP A 67 -4.98 3.39 5.64
CA ASP A 67 -6.18 3.64 6.42
C ASP A 67 -7.36 2.95 5.75
N TYR A 68 -7.88 1.93 6.43
CA TYR A 68 -9.04 1.15 5.99
C TYR A 68 -10.36 1.75 6.49
N GLY A 69 -10.28 2.89 7.18
CA GLY A 69 -11.42 3.53 7.80
C GLY A 69 -11.74 2.91 9.14
N TYR A 70 -13.02 2.65 9.37
CA TYR A 70 -13.56 2.30 10.68
C TYR A 70 -14.37 1.00 10.57
N ASP A 71 -14.01 0.01 11.36
CA ASP A 71 -14.81 -1.21 11.52
C ASP A 71 -15.93 -1.01 12.55
N ASP A 72 -15.70 -0.14 13.54
CA ASP A 72 -16.71 0.37 14.45
C ASP A 72 -16.49 1.88 14.73
N ALA A 73 -17.39 2.50 15.50
CA ALA A 73 -17.37 3.95 15.70
C ALA A 73 -16.08 4.51 16.33
N ASP A 74 -15.30 3.66 17.00
CA ASP A 74 -14.15 4.08 17.81
C ASP A 74 -12.82 3.40 17.37
N ALA A 75 -12.87 2.38 16.52
CA ALA A 75 -11.71 1.62 16.03
C ALA A 75 -11.39 1.98 14.57
N ARG A 76 -10.50 2.96 14.38
CA ARG A 76 -9.92 3.27 13.07
C ARG A 76 -8.77 2.30 12.78
N GLN A 77 -8.82 1.62 11.65
CA GLN A 77 -7.81 0.65 11.24
C GLN A 77 -6.69 1.32 10.45
N LEU A 78 -5.55 1.48 11.11
CA LEU A 78 -4.34 2.10 10.56
C LEU A 78 -3.20 1.08 10.55
N GLN A 79 -2.63 0.83 9.38
CA GLN A 79 -1.43 -0.02 9.23
C GLN A 79 -0.26 0.84 8.75
N LYS A 80 0.87 0.82 9.46
CA LYS A 80 2.06 1.61 9.07
C LYS A 80 2.71 1.01 7.83
N THR A 81 3.35 1.82 7.00
CA THR A 81 4.09 1.31 5.84
C THR A 81 5.37 2.09 5.57
N ASP A 82 6.38 1.43 5.02
CA ASP A 82 7.62 2.07 4.57
C ASP A 82 7.68 2.29 3.04
N ILE A 83 6.56 2.15 2.32
CA ILE A 83 6.52 2.26 0.84
C ILE A 83 7.09 3.58 0.29
N SER A 84 7.07 4.64 1.10
CA SER A 84 7.61 5.97 0.74
C SER A 84 9.05 6.22 1.22
N ALA A 85 9.67 5.25 1.91
CA ALA A 85 11.03 5.37 2.43
C ALA A 85 12.09 5.34 1.32
N ARG A 86 11.75 4.81 0.14
CA ARG A 86 12.63 4.72 -1.03
C ARG A 86 11.85 5.00 -2.32
N PRO A 87 12.52 5.52 -3.36
CA PRO A 87 11.92 5.62 -4.68
C PRO A 87 11.32 4.30 -5.15
N LEU A 88 10.17 4.37 -5.79
CA LEU A 88 9.50 3.20 -6.34
C LEU A 88 10.36 2.54 -7.42
N ALA A 89 10.55 1.23 -7.28
CA ALA A 89 11.30 0.43 -8.22
C ALA A 89 10.66 -0.95 -8.37
N GLU A 90 10.56 -1.46 -9.60
CA GLU A 90 10.14 -2.85 -9.84
C GLU A 90 11.11 -3.82 -9.15
N LYS A 91 10.55 -4.89 -8.58
CA LYS A 91 11.23 -5.85 -7.70
C LYS A 91 11.74 -5.25 -6.38
N GLY A 92 11.47 -3.98 -6.12
CA GLY A 92 11.61 -3.38 -4.80
C GLY A 92 10.64 -3.99 -3.80
N PHE A 93 10.90 -3.77 -2.52
CA PHE A 93 10.07 -4.24 -1.42
C PHE A 93 9.67 -3.08 -0.52
N PHE A 94 8.50 -3.23 0.11
CA PHE A 94 8.05 -2.41 1.22
C PHE A 94 7.32 -3.30 2.24
N THR A 95 7.18 -2.83 3.46
CA THR A 95 6.43 -3.50 4.51
C THR A 95 5.17 -2.73 4.87
N VAL A 96 4.19 -3.48 5.38
CA VAL A 96 2.98 -2.98 6.03
C VAL A 96 2.93 -3.64 7.40
N PHE A 97 2.89 -2.84 8.46
CA PHE A 97 2.84 -3.30 9.84
C PHE A 97 1.44 -3.09 10.41
N ASP A 98 0.82 -4.20 10.84
CA ASP A 98 -0.45 -4.22 11.54
C ASP A 98 -0.22 -4.24 13.05
N GLU A 99 -0.62 -3.16 13.72
CA GLU A 99 -0.47 -3.05 15.18
C GLU A 99 -1.46 -3.92 15.96
N GLU A 100 -2.63 -4.24 15.39
CA GLU A 100 -3.66 -5.05 16.05
C GLU A 100 -3.24 -6.52 16.09
N GLU A 101 -2.70 -7.02 14.98
CA GLU A 101 -2.21 -8.40 14.89
C GLU A 101 -0.76 -8.54 15.37
N GLY A 102 0.00 -7.43 15.41
CA GLY A 102 1.42 -7.43 15.71
C GLY A 102 2.27 -8.07 14.60
N GLU A 103 1.75 -8.05 13.36
CA GLU A 103 2.33 -8.71 12.20
C GLU A 103 2.91 -7.70 11.20
N GLU A 104 4.01 -8.09 10.54
CA GLU A 104 4.62 -7.31 9.47
C GLU A 104 4.52 -8.08 8.15
N PHE A 105 3.85 -7.49 7.17
CA PHE A 105 3.65 -8.04 5.84
C PHE A 105 4.64 -7.41 4.86
N SER A 106 5.43 -8.23 4.16
CA SER A 106 6.39 -7.76 3.16
C SER A 106 5.83 -7.92 1.75
N TYR A 107 5.83 -6.84 0.97
CA TYR A 107 5.28 -6.81 -0.39
C TYR A 107 6.38 -6.54 -1.41
N ARG A 108 6.41 -7.34 -2.49
CA ARG A 108 7.29 -7.11 -3.64
C ARG A 108 6.54 -6.35 -4.72
N ILE A 109 7.09 -5.22 -5.16
CA ILE A 109 6.56 -4.46 -6.29
C ILE A 109 6.77 -5.25 -7.58
N ASN A 110 5.68 -5.68 -8.20
CA ASN A 110 5.70 -6.48 -9.42
C ASN A 110 5.69 -5.63 -10.68
N SER A 111 4.94 -4.53 -10.68
CA SER A 111 4.86 -3.63 -11.82
C SER A 111 4.55 -2.20 -11.40
N ILE A 112 5.11 -1.24 -12.13
CA ILE A 112 4.78 0.18 -12.01
C ILE A 112 4.36 0.68 -13.39
N HIS A 113 3.15 1.21 -13.50
CA HIS A 113 2.65 1.81 -14.73
C HIS A 113 2.41 3.30 -14.52
N LEU A 114 3.01 4.15 -15.35
CA LEU A 114 2.83 5.60 -15.31
C LEU A 114 1.76 6.02 -16.32
N TYR A 115 0.77 6.79 -15.85
CA TYR A 115 -0.21 7.48 -16.69
C TYR A 115 0.27 8.89 -17.01
N ASP A 116 0.13 9.29 -18.28
CA ASP A 116 0.51 10.62 -18.77
C ASP A 116 -0.50 11.72 -18.38
#